data_AF-A0A7V2LQY6-F1
#
_entry.id   AF-A0A7V2LQY6-F1
#
_cell.length_a   1.000
_cell.length_b   1.000
_cell.length_c   1.000
_cell.angle_alpha   90.00
_cell.angle_beta   90.00
_cell.angle_gamma   90.00
#
_symmetry.space_group_name_H-M   'P 1'
#
loop_
_entity.id
_entity.type
_entity.pdbx_description
1 polymer ?
#
loop_
_entity_poly.entity_id
_entity_poly.type
_entity_poly.pdbx_seq_one_letter_code
_entity_poly.pdbx_strand_id
1 'polypeptide(L)' 'MPVTIDGQTYYRTAEVCRIVGISRATLFRWLKEGIFKEAEHRDRRGWRLFTEDEVDKLKAEANRINKADQLSTLKGLI' A
#
# COMPACT_ATOMS: atom_id res chain seq x y z
N MET A 1 -7.81 -8.89 -11.01
CA MET A 1 -9.05 -8.32 -11.56
C MET A 1 -9.71 -7.45 -10.51
N PRO A 2 -10.01 -6.18 -10.84
CA PRO A 2 -10.79 -5.29 -9.99
C PRO A 2 -12.21 -5.83 -9.80
N VAL A 3 -12.87 -5.39 -8.72
CA VAL A 3 -14.23 -5.77 -8.34
C VAL A 3 -15.08 -4.52 -8.40
N THR A 4 -16.20 -4.57 -9.12
CA THR A 4 -17.16 -3.47 -9.14
C THR A 4 -18.32 -3.81 -8.19
N ILE A 5 -18.58 -2.93 -7.23
CA ILE A 5 -19.70 -3.05 -6.26
C ILE A 5 -20.47 -1.75 -6.31
N ASP A 6 -21.78 -1.81 -6.57
CA ASP A 6 -22.68 -0.64 -6.66
C ASP A 6 -22.18 0.48 -7.60
N GLY A 7 -21.52 0.10 -8.70
CA GLY A 7 -20.95 1.04 -9.67
C GLY A 7 -19.58 1.63 -9.29
N GLN A 8 -19.08 1.35 -8.08
CA GLN A 8 -17.75 1.74 -7.64
C GLN A 8 -16.74 0.63 -7.92
N THR A 9 -15.59 1.01 -8.49
CA THR A 9 -14.49 0.07 -8.72
C THR A 9 -13.58 -0.03 -7.49
N TYR A 10 -13.29 -1.27 -7.11
CA TYR A 10 -12.41 -1.63 -6.01
C TYR A 10 -11.27 -2.52 -6.48
N TYR A 11 -10.10 -2.30 -5.91
CA TYR A 11 -8.87 -3.01 -6.20
C TYR A 11 -8.53 -3.92 -5.01
N ARG A 12 -8.20 -5.18 -5.28
CA ARG A 12 -7.68 -6.09 -4.24
C ARG A 12 -6.19 -5.83 -4.05
N THR A 13 -5.63 -6.27 -2.93
CA THR A 13 -4.19 -6.19 -2.63
C THR A 13 -3.28 -6.57 -3.80
N ALA A 14 -3.59 -7.65 -4.53
CA ALA A 14 -2.77 -8.07 -5.67
C ALA A 14 -2.73 -7.03 -6.80
N GLU A 15 -3.85 -6.36 -7.06
CA GLU A 15 -3.95 -5.31 -8.09
C GLU A 15 -3.28 -4.04 -7.61
N VAL A 16 -3.49 -3.65 -6.34
CA VAL A 16 -2.81 -2.51 -5.73
C VAL A 16 -1.30 -2.65 -5.84
N CYS A 17 -0.74 -3.81 -5.46
CA CYS A 17 0.69 -4.08 -5.59
C CYS A 17 1.18 -3.94 -7.03
N ARG A 18 0.41 -4.38 -8.02
CA ARG A 18 0.76 -4.29 -9.44
C ARG A 18 0.72 -2.84 -9.95
N ILE A 19 -0.32 -2.09 -9.60
CA ILE A 19 -0.52 -0.70 -10.04
C ILE A 19 0.51 0.23 -9.41
N VAL A 20 0.76 0.05 -8.11
CA VAL A 20 1.69 0.88 -7.33
C VAL A 20 3.15 0.45 -7.57
N GLY A 21 3.39 -0.80 -7.98
CA GLY A 21 4.74 -1.32 -8.21
C GLY A 21 5.47 -1.73 -6.93
N ILE A 22 4.75 -2.11 -5.87
CA ILE A 22 5.32 -2.50 -4.58
C ILE A 22 5.04 -3.97 -4.24
N SER A 23 5.90 -4.56 -3.41
CA SER A 23 5.68 -5.90 -2.89
C SER A 23 4.49 -5.94 -1.91
N ARG A 24 3.88 -7.11 -1.76
CA ARG A 24 2.85 -7.35 -0.72
C ARG A 24 3.38 -7.08 0.68
N ALA A 25 4.65 -7.42 0.95
CA ALA A 25 5.29 -7.18 2.24
C ALA A 25 5.38 -5.68 2.57
N THR A 26 5.72 -4.86 1.57
CA THR A 26 5.77 -3.39 1.71
C THR A 26 4.40 -2.83 2.09
N LEU A 27 3.35 -3.24 1.37
CA LEU A 27 1.99 -2.80 1.66
C LEU A 27 1.55 -3.22 3.08
N PHE A 28 1.78 -4.47 3.47
CA PHE A 28 1.42 -4.93 4.82
C PHE A 28 2.21 -4.21 5.91
N ARG A 29 3.48 -3.91 5.67
CA ARG A 29 4.30 -3.11 6.60
C ARG A 29 3.71 -1.73 6.80
N TRP A 30 3.34 -1.03 5.74
CA TRP A 30 2.72 0.31 5.84
C TRP A 30 1.39 0.30 6.56
N LEU A 31 0.56 -0.71 6.30
CA LEU A 31 -0.71 -0.89 7.00
C LEU A 31 -0.49 -1.17 8.50
N LYS A 32 0.52 -1.97 8.84
CA LYS A 32 0.87 -2.31 10.23
C LYS A 32 1.48 -1.13 10.99
N GLU A 33 2.32 -0.35 10.32
CA GLU A 33 2.98 0.84 10.89
C GLU A 33 2.04 2.07 10.91
N GLY A 34 0.84 1.98 10.32
CA GLY A 34 -0.12 3.08 10.24
C GLY A 34 0.28 4.20 9.27
N ILE A 35 1.28 3.96 8.41
CA ILE A 35 1.70 4.89 7.34
C ILE A 35 0.55 5.08 6.34
N PHE A 36 -0.20 4.00 6.09
CA PHE A 36 -1.41 4.04 5.29
C PHE A 36 -2.57 3.50 6.12
N LYS A 37 -3.72 4.17 6.07
CA LYS A 37 -4.92 3.71 6.79
C LYS A 37 -5.34 2.34 6.27
N GLU A 38 -5.87 1.50 7.16
CA GLU A 38 -6.40 0.21 6.75
C GLU A 38 -7.56 0.40 5.78
N ALA A 39 -7.63 -0.46 4.75
CA ALA A 39 -8.70 -0.44 3.76
C ALA A 39 -10.07 -0.39 4.45
N GLU A 40 -10.83 0.67 4.18
CA GLU A 40 -12.12 0.92 4.83
C GLU A 40 -13.18 -0.12 4.42
N HIS A 41 -12.99 -0.76 3.27
CA HIS A 41 -13.92 -1.73 2.71
C HIS A 41 -13.36 -3.16 2.72
N ARG A 42 -14.21 -4.10 3.14
CA ARG A 42 -13.95 -5.54 3.02
C ARG A 42 -15.10 -6.21 2.30
N ASP A 43 -14.78 -7.16 1.42
CA ASP A 43 -15.79 -8.00 0.80
C ASP A 43 -16.39 -9.00 1.81
N ARG A 44 -17.42 -9.75 1.39
CA ARG A 44 -18.07 -10.80 2.20
C ARG A 44 -17.09 -11.92 2.64
N ARG A 45 -15.97 -12.09 1.96
CA ARG A 45 -14.91 -13.08 2.27
C ARG A 45 -13.84 -12.51 3.19
N GLY A 46 -13.97 -11.25 3.61
CA GLY A 46 -13.03 -10.54 4.47
C GLY A 46 -11.81 -10.00 3.72
N TRP A 47 -11.85 -9.95 2.39
CA TRP A 47 -10.74 -9.42 1.58
C TRP A 47 -10.78 -7.90 1.57
N ARG A 48 -9.61 -7.30 1.73
CA ARG A 48 -9.43 -5.84 1.68
C ARG A 48 -9.68 -5.33 0.26
N LEU A 49 -10.50 -4.31 0.17
CA LEU A 49 -10.85 -3.61 -1.06
C LEU A 49 -10.39 -2.16 -0.95
N PHE A 50 -9.62 -1.73 -1.95
CA PHE A 50 -9.08 -0.38 -2.03
C PHE A 50 -9.81 0.40 -3.11
N THR A 51 -10.21 1.64 -2.85
CA THR A 51 -10.75 2.53 -3.88
C THR A 51 -9.64 3.04 -4.80
N GLU A 52 -10.03 3.65 -5.93
CA GLU A 52 -9.07 4.31 -6.81
C GLU A 52 -8.28 5.41 -6.10
N ASP A 53 -8.96 6.25 -5.31
CA ASP A 53 -8.32 7.29 -4.49
C ASP A 53 -7.28 6.74 -3.51
N GLU A 54 -7.56 5.59 -2.90
CA GLU A 54 -6.60 4.93 -2.00
C GLU A 54 -5.38 4.40 -2.75
N VAL A 55 -5.59 3.83 -3.95
CA VAL A 55 -4.51 3.37 -4.82
C VAL A 55 -3.62 4.52 -5.28
N ASP A 56 -4.21 5.67 -5.62
CA ASP A 56 -3.46 6.86 -6.03
C ASP A 56 -2.65 7.44 -4.87
N LYS A 57 -3.20 7.46 -3.65
CA LYS A 57 -2.44 7.85 -2.45
C LYS A 57 -1.27 6.89 -2.19
N LEU A 58 -1.47 5.58 -2.34
CA LEU A 58 -0.41 4.59 -2.21
C LEU A 58 0.68 4.78 -3.28
N LYS A 59 0.28 5.12 -4.51
CA LYS A 59 1.20 5.44 -5.60
C LYS A 59 2.00 6.71 -5.32
N ALA A 60 1.38 7.74 -4.76
CA ALA A 60 2.08 8.96 -4.34
C ALA A 60 3.10 8.66 -3.22
N GLU A 61 2.73 7.85 -2.23
CA GLU A 61 3.64 7.47 -1.13
C GLU A 61 4.78 6.57 -1.62
N ALA A 62 4.53 5.64 -2.55
CA ALA A 62 5.57 4.79 -3.14
C ALA A 62 6.58 5.56 -3.99
N ASN A 63 6.12 6.61 -4.67
CA ASN A 63 6.99 7.50 -5.45
C ASN A 63 7.60 8.62 -4.59
N ARG A 64 7.29 8.67 -3.29
CA ARG A 64 7.90 9.62 -2.38
C ARG A 64 9.37 9.26 -2.20
N ILE A 65 10.23 10.04 -2.85
CA ILE A 65 11.68 9.94 -2.64
C ILE A 65 11.98 10.51 -1.26
N ASN A 66 12.01 9.66 -0.25
CA ASN A 66 12.68 9.99 0.99
C ASN A 66 14.18 9.99 0.71
N LYS A 67 14.90 11.07 1.07
CA LYS A 67 16.38 11.02 1.13
C LYS A 67 16.73 9.77 1.92
N ALA A 68 17.56 8.90 1.33
CA ALA A 68 18.05 7.69 2.00
C ALA A 68 18.51 8.10 3.39
N ASP A 69 17.83 7.54 4.40
CA ASP A 69 18.16 7.77 5.79
C ASP A 69 19.63 7.39 5.97
N GLN A 70 20.41 8.34 6.48
CA GLN A 70 21.86 8.28 6.70
C GLN A 70 22.19 7.32 7.85
N LEU A 71 21.60 6.12 7.86
CA LEU A 71 21.69 5.13 8.93
C LEU A 71 22.41 3.85 8.47
N SER A 72 23.36 3.99 7.54
CA SER A 72 24.36 2.95 7.24
C SER A 72 25.79 3.33 7.67
N THR A 73 26.00 4.46 8.37
CA THR A 73 27.35 4.90 8.76
C THR A 73 27.77 4.55 10.20
N LEU A 74 26.90 3.97 11.04
CA LEU A 74 27.22 3.67 12.45
C LEU A 74 27.14 2.19 12.86
N LYS A 75 27.21 1.25 11.90
CA LYS A 75 27.39 -0.20 12.22
C LYS A 75 28.83 -0.70 12.01
N GLY A 76 29.80 0.22 11.90
CA GLY A 76 31.20 -0.10 11.63
C GLY A 76 32.20 0.49 12.62
N LEU A 77 31.78 0.93 13.80
CA LEU A 77 32.72 1.34 14.85
C LEU A 77 32.14 1.02 16.23
N ILE A 78 32.98 0.38 17.04
CA ILE A 78 32.82 -0.11 18.42
C ILE A 78 32.42 -1.59 18.49
#